data_AF-A0A1X2A660-F1
#
_entry.id   AF-A0A1X2A660-F1
#
_cell.length_a   1.000
_cell.length_b   1.000
_cell.length_c   1.000
_cell.angle_alpha   90.00
_cell.angle_beta   90.00
_cell.angle_gamma   90.00
#
_symmetry.space_group_name_H-M   'P 1'
#
loop_
_entity.id
_entity.type
_entity.pdbx_description
1 polymer ?
#
loop_
_entity_poly.entity_id
_entity_poly.type
_entity_poly.pdbx_seq_one_letter_code
_entity_poly.pdbx_strand_id
1 'polypeptide(L)'
;MAILAARLLLAGMFTVAALTKLSDRGGARRAVTAFGVPRAAAAFAGSALIAGEFGVAALLLAEPRTGAVAALLALAGFSVVALVSLARGRAIECHCFGRLSSAPLGWPTLARNGCFAALAGLVALDGRFGWALTTFAVTMLVLWLGPAARRRRASRTGDAAGLALPDRAGRVWTLDTLQENRRPLVLVFSQPGCGACDALLPEVARWQDELGGSVTVALINGGPAGHRVPLELIDETRASFAAYGITATPSAVLIDGGRRVDTARGAGAIAELVERAARPTGLTRRGLLRGASVGLLPAVAATAAACDKSGKANLPSNVDAFEVDGAWLCNQTFALCTTAPCVPSKTDPGISVCDCVVVNGYSVGFRNCSDRAQSGNKVRSAFSTVNVNANFGVLTCPSGVPWANCLDVECEMDPNNPAVAKCQCLTVTTGESRTFAGGCETATCTSTIWSAATPDLPATAQYRKGMNQIGQPVNFPKTCPASHP
;
A
#
# COMPACT_ATOMS: atom_id res chain seq x y z
N MET A 1 -35.98 10.43 -18.80
CA MET A 1 -35.27 9.56 -17.82
C MET A 1 -33.76 9.71 -17.86
N ALA A 2 -33.09 9.53 -19.01
CA ALA A 2 -31.62 9.60 -19.09
C ALA A 2 -31.02 10.95 -18.64
N ILE A 3 -31.59 12.08 -19.06
CA ILE A 3 -31.11 13.43 -18.67
C ILE A 3 -31.26 13.66 -17.15
N LEU A 4 -32.38 13.23 -16.56
CA LEU A 4 -32.60 13.32 -15.12
C LEU A 4 -31.61 12.45 -14.34
N ALA A 5 -31.35 11.23 -14.80
CA ALA A 5 -30.36 10.35 -14.19
C ALA A 5 -28.94 10.94 -14.25
N ALA A 6 -28.53 11.48 -15.41
CA ALA A 6 -27.25 12.15 -15.59
C ALA A 6 -27.10 13.37 -14.66
N ARG A 7 -28.15 14.19 -14.54
CA ARG A 7 -28.21 15.34 -13.63
C ARG A 7 -28.04 14.94 -12.17
N LEU A 8 -28.79 13.95 -11.69
CA LEU A 8 -28.71 13.49 -10.31
C LEU A 8 -27.34 12.87 -9.99
N LEU A 9 -26.78 12.12 -10.95
CA LEU A 9 -25.45 11.53 -10.82
C LEU A 9 -24.36 12.62 -10.71
N LEU A 10 -24.40 13.63 -11.58
CA LEU A 10 -23.45 14.75 -11.54
C LEU A 10 -23.60 15.56 -10.25
N ALA A 11 -24.83 15.87 -9.83
CA ALA A 11 -25.08 16.59 -8.59
C ALA A 11 -24.52 15.81 -7.39
N GLY A 12 -24.81 14.51 -7.29
CA GLY A 12 -24.27 13.64 -6.25
C GLY A 12 -22.74 13.57 -6.27
N MET A 13 -22.12 13.49 -7.46
CA MET A 13 -20.66 13.50 -7.60
C MET A 13 -20.04 14.79 -7.05
N PHE A 14 -20.56 15.96 -7.43
CA PHE A 14 -20.08 17.25 -6.95
C PHE A 14 -20.34 17.44 -5.44
N THR A 15 -21.48 16.98 -4.93
CA THR A 15 -21.75 17.00 -3.48
C THR A 15 -20.76 16.15 -2.70
N VAL A 16 -20.49 14.91 -3.14
CA VAL A 16 -19.50 14.04 -2.50
C VAL A 16 -18.10 14.64 -2.61
N ALA A 17 -17.74 15.22 -3.76
CA ALA A 17 -16.46 15.91 -3.96
C ALA A 17 -16.30 17.11 -3.01
N ALA A 18 -17.37 17.89 -2.81
CA ALA A 18 -17.38 19.04 -1.93
C ALA A 18 -17.30 18.63 -0.46
N LEU A 19 -18.09 17.63 -0.03
CA LEU A 19 -18.10 17.12 1.34
C LEU A 19 -16.74 16.51 1.73
N THR A 20 -16.14 15.74 0.83
CA THR A 20 -14.81 15.17 1.05
C THR A 20 -13.74 16.25 1.17
N LYS A 21 -13.75 17.28 0.31
CA LYS A 21 -12.82 18.43 0.44
C LYS A 21 -13.12 19.32 1.64
N LEU A 22 -14.39 19.43 2.05
CA LEU A 22 -14.79 20.14 3.26
C LEU A 22 -14.25 19.44 4.51
N SER A 23 -14.25 18.10 4.52
CA SER A 23 -13.64 17.29 5.59
C SER A 23 -12.10 17.36 5.59
N ASP A 24 -11.48 17.66 4.44
CA ASP A 24 -10.03 17.79 4.27
C ASP A 24 -9.65 19.15 3.64
N ARG A 25 -9.98 20.25 4.35
CA ARG A 25 -9.65 21.61 3.90
C ARG A 25 -8.14 21.81 3.71
N GLY A 26 -7.32 21.09 4.47
CA GLY A 26 -5.87 21.07 4.33
C GLY A 26 -5.43 20.50 2.98
N GLY A 27 -6.01 19.37 2.57
CA GLY A 27 -5.80 18.75 1.27
C GLY A 27 -6.25 19.64 0.10
N ALA A 28 -7.39 20.32 0.23
CA ALA A 28 -7.86 21.28 -0.78
C ALA A 28 -6.86 22.44 -1.00
N ARG A 29 -6.29 22.98 0.08
CA ARG A 29 -5.26 24.04 0.00
C ARG A 29 -3.98 23.53 -0.65
N ARG A 30 -3.51 22.32 -0.26
CA ARG A 30 -2.32 21.69 -0.83
C ARG A 30 -2.48 21.42 -2.33
N ALA A 31 -3.65 20.92 -2.74
CA ALA A 31 -3.95 20.69 -4.15
C ALA A 31 -3.83 21.99 -4.96
N VAL A 32 -4.43 23.08 -4.46
CA VAL A 32 -4.39 24.39 -5.12
C VAL A 32 -2.97 24.96 -5.20
N THR A 33 -2.14 24.79 -4.15
CA THR A 33 -0.72 25.18 -4.21
C THR A 33 0.10 24.31 -5.18
N ALA A 34 -0.21 23.02 -5.28
CA ALA A 34 0.48 22.12 -6.20
C ALA A 34 0.21 22.47 -7.67
N PHE A 35 -0.91 23.14 -7.94
CA PHE A 35 -1.24 23.72 -9.25
C PHE A 35 -0.68 25.13 -9.46
N GLY A 36 0.16 25.64 -8.56
CA GLY A 36 0.91 26.89 -8.75
C GLY A 36 0.26 28.14 -8.15
N VAL A 37 -0.83 28.01 -7.40
CA VAL A 37 -1.42 29.16 -6.69
C VAL A 37 -0.54 29.55 -5.50
N PRO A 38 -0.19 30.84 -5.33
CA PRO A 38 0.64 31.30 -4.21
C PRO A 38 0.04 30.93 -2.85
N ARG A 39 0.89 30.58 -1.87
CA ARG A 39 0.46 30.15 -0.52
C ARG A 39 -0.47 31.14 0.18
N ALA A 40 -0.28 32.44 -0.05
CA ALA A 40 -1.13 33.50 0.50
C ALA A 40 -2.58 33.42 -0.02
N ALA A 41 -2.78 33.00 -1.27
CA ALA A 41 -4.10 32.88 -1.89
C ALA A 41 -4.71 31.47 -1.76
N ALA A 42 -3.90 30.46 -1.41
CA ALA A 42 -4.33 29.06 -1.39
C ALA A 42 -5.47 28.76 -0.40
N ALA A 43 -5.51 29.44 0.75
CA ALA A 43 -6.58 29.29 1.72
C ALA A 43 -7.93 29.76 1.18
N PHE A 44 -7.92 30.91 0.49
CA PHE A 44 -9.09 31.48 -0.16
C PHE A 44 -9.51 30.62 -1.36
N ALA A 45 -8.57 30.32 -2.26
CA ALA A 45 -8.84 29.54 -3.47
C ALA A 45 -9.31 28.11 -3.17
N GLY A 46 -8.77 27.44 -2.15
CA GLY A 46 -9.27 26.13 -1.70
C GLY A 46 -10.69 26.19 -1.13
N SER A 47 -11.05 27.27 -0.43
CA SER A 47 -12.40 27.47 0.09
C SER A 47 -13.39 27.84 -1.02
N ALA A 48 -12.96 28.68 -1.98
CA ALA A 48 -13.71 29.02 -3.17
C ALA A 48 -13.99 27.80 -4.05
N LEU A 49 -13.04 26.86 -4.16
CA LEU A 49 -13.23 25.60 -4.86
C LEU A 49 -14.34 24.76 -4.23
N ILE A 50 -14.33 24.58 -2.90
CA ILE A 50 -15.38 23.84 -2.18
C ILE A 50 -16.75 24.50 -2.36
N ALA A 51 -16.80 25.82 -2.22
CA ALA A 51 -18.03 26.59 -2.44
C ALA A 51 -18.52 26.45 -3.90
N GLY A 52 -17.61 26.48 -4.86
CA GLY A 52 -17.90 26.25 -6.28
C GLY A 52 -18.48 24.87 -6.54
N GLU A 53 -17.95 23.82 -5.92
CA GLU A 53 -18.49 22.45 -6.08
C GLU A 53 -19.90 22.31 -5.50
N PHE A 54 -20.17 22.89 -4.32
CA PHE A 54 -21.54 22.97 -3.78
C PHE A 54 -22.46 23.81 -4.66
N GLY A 55 -21.97 24.93 -5.18
CA GLY A 55 -22.71 25.81 -6.10
C GLY A 55 -23.10 25.09 -7.38
N VAL A 56 -22.17 24.35 -7.99
CA VAL A 56 -22.45 23.51 -9.18
C VAL A 56 -23.48 22.43 -8.87
N ALA A 57 -23.37 21.74 -7.72
CA ALA A 57 -24.35 20.74 -7.33
C ALA A 57 -25.76 21.36 -7.12
N ALA A 58 -25.84 22.51 -6.44
CA ALA A 58 -27.10 23.22 -6.23
C ALA A 58 -27.70 23.72 -7.54
N LEU A 59 -26.89 24.29 -8.44
CA LEU A 59 -27.33 24.72 -9.77
C LEU A 59 -27.82 23.53 -10.60
N LEU A 60 -27.13 22.39 -10.57
CA LEU A 60 -27.61 21.18 -11.24
C LEU A 60 -29.00 20.76 -10.72
N LEU A 61 -29.33 21.03 -9.45
CA LEU A 61 -30.63 20.72 -8.85
C LEU A 61 -31.68 21.83 -9.00
N ALA A 62 -31.31 23.10 -9.16
CA ALA A 62 -32.25 24.21 -9.34
C ALA A 62 -32.46 24.55 -10.82
N GLU A 63 -31.36 24.75 -11.56
CA GLU A 63 -31.31 25.21 -12.95
C GLU A 63 -30.41 24.29 -13.79
N PRO A 64 -30.96 23.18 -14.32
CA PRO A 64 -30.15 22.07 -14.85
C PRO A 64 -29.19 22.46 -15.97
N ARG A 65 -29.61 23.32 -16.89
CA ARG A 65 -28.76 23.77 -18.01
C ARG A 65 -27.59 24.62 -17.50
N THR A 66 -27.85 25.59 -16.64
CA THR A 66 -26.84 26.47 -16.04
C THR A 66 -25.84 25.66 -15.20
N GLY A 67 -26.36 24.74 -14.36
CA GLY A 67 -25.53 23.84 -13.57
C GLY A 67 -24.69 22.89 -14.43
N ALA A 68 -25.23 22.40 -15.55
CA ALA A 68 -24.50 21.53 -16.46
C ALA A 68 -23.38 22.26 -17.21
N VAL A 69 -23.60 23.51 -17.63
CA VAL A 69 -22.55 24.36 -18.21
C VAL A 69 -21.45 24.64 -17.19
N ALA A 70 -21.82 24.97 -15.95
CA ALA A 70 -20.84 25.20 -14.88
C ALA A 70 -20.02 23.94 -14.56
N ALA A 71 -20.68 22.77 -14.50
CA ALA A 71 -20.02 21.47 -14.34
C ALA A 71 -19.05 21.16 -15.49
N LEU A 72 -19.46 21.42 -16.74
CA LEU A 72 -18.64 21.23 -17.92
C LEU A 72 -17.38 22.10 -17.86
N LEU A 73 -17.52 23.38 -17.54
CA LEU A 73 -16.41 24.32 -17.42
C LEU A 73 -15.43 23.90 -16.31
N ALA A 74 -15.95 23.49 -15.15
CA ALA A 74 -15.11 23.02 -14.04
C ALA A 74 -14.33 21.75 -14.41
N LEU A 75 -15.00 20.76 -15.03
CA LEU A 75 -14.39 19.50 -15.46
C LEU A 75 -13.37 19.72 -16.58
N ALA A 76 -13.67 20.58 -17.56
CA ALA A 76 -12.77 20.92 -18.65
C ALA A 76 -11.54 21.68 -18.14
N GLY A 77 -11.74 22.70 -17.30
CA GLY A 77 -10.65 23.47 -16.70
C GLY A 77 -9.71 22.59 -15.89
N PHE A 78 -10.25 21.73 -15.03
CA PHE A 78 -9.45 20.76 -14.28
C PHE A 78 -8.72 19.78 -15.22
N SER A 79 -9.37 19.30 -16.27
CA SER A 79 -8.76 18.36 -17.21
C SER A 79 -7.62 18.99 -18.01
N VAL A 80 -7.75 20.27 -18.41
CA VAL A 80 -6.66 21.04 -19.06
C VAL A 80 -5.48 21.17 -18.12
N VAL A 81 -5.71 21.56 -16.87
CA VAL A 81 -4.65 21.70 -15.86
C VAL A 81 -3.96 20.35 -15.58
N ALA A 82 -4.73 19.27 -15.47
CA ALA A 82 -4.22 17.91 -15.31
C ALA A 82 -3.38 17.47 -16.52
N LEU A 83 -3.87 17.72 -17.74
CA LEU A 83 -3.18 17.37 -18.98
C LEU A 83 -1.87 18.13 -19.14
N VAL A 84 -1.86 19.44 -18.89
CA VAL A 84 -0.64 20.27 -18.95
C VAL A 84 0.38 19.83 -17.89
N SER A 85 -0.08 19.45 -16.70
CA SER A 85 0.79 18.91 -15.65
C SER A 85 1.41 17.57 -16.05
N LEU A 86 0.62 16.67 -16.63
CA LEU A 86 1.08 15.37 -17.15
C LEU A 86 2.08 15.55 -18.31
N ALA A 87 1.78 16.44 -19.26
CA ALA A 87 2.65 16.72 -20.41
C ALA A 87 4.01 17.31 -19.99
N ARG A 88 4.05 18.01 -18.86
CA ARG A 88 5.29 18.57 -18.27
C ARG A 88 6.01 17.59 -17.34
N GLY A 89 5.58 16.34 -17.25
CA GLY A 89 6.19 15.32 -16.38
C GLY A 89 6.05 15.61 -14.89
N ARG A 90 5.14 16.51 -14.49
CA ARG A 90 4.91 16.85 -13.08
C ARG A 90 3.92 15.84 -12.50
N ALA A 91 4.44 14.86 -11.76
CA ALA A 91 3.62 13.93 -10.99
C ALA A 91 3.03 14.67 -9.79
N ILE A 92 1.82 15.23 -9.94
CA ILE A 92 1.10 15.90 -8.86
C ILE A 92 0.31 14.84 -8.08
N GLU A 93 0.64 14.65 -6.80
CA GLU A 93 -0.18 13.86 -5.88
C GLU A 93 -1.49 14.59 -5.60
N CYS A 94 -2.54 14.19 -6.29
CA CYS A 94 -3.80 14.92 -6.29
C CYS A 94 -4.81 14.33 -5.31
N HIS A 95 -5.07 15.07 -4.22
CA HIS A 95 -6.22 14.90 -3.34
C HIS A 95 -7.54 15.45 -3.92
N CYS A 96 -7.78 15.27 -5.23
CA CYS A 96 -8.92 15.90 -5.92
C CYS A 96 -10.31 15.40 -5.49
N PHE A 97 -10.38 14.30 -4.72
CA PHE A 97 -11.60 13.75 -4.11
C PHE A 97 -11.44 13.51 -2.60
N GLY A 98 -10.56 14.25 -1.93
CA GLY A 98 -10.24 14.05 -0.52
C GLY A 98 -9.73 12.62 -0.24
N ARG A 99 -10.17 12.00 0.88
CA ARG A 99 -9.70 10.69 1.36
C ARG A 99 -10.13 9.47 0.52
N LEU A 100 -10.98 9.65 -0.50
CA LEU A 100 -11.57 8.54 -1.27
C LEU A 100 -10.75 8.11 -2.49
N SER A 101 -9.67 8.81 -2.85
CA SER A 101 -8.85 8.46 -4.02
C SER A 101 -7.41 8.94 -3.85
N SER A 102 -6.47 8.00 -3.71
CA SER A 102 -5.03 8.24 -3.52
C SER A 102 -4.18 7.82 -4.72
N ALA A 103 -4.79 7.64 -5.90
CA ALA A 103 -4.05 7.27 -7.09
C ALA A 103 -3.35 8.50 -7.70
N PRO A 104 -2.09 8.37 -8.18
CA PRO A 104 -1.41 9.45 -8.88
C PRO A 104 -2.24 9.90 -10.09
N LEU A 105 -2.18 11.20 -10.40
CA LEU A 105 -2.77 11.76 -11.62
C LEU A 105 -2.28 10.95 -12.83
N GLY A 106 -3.21 10.41 -13.61
CA GLY A 106 -2.87 9.61 -14.79
C GLY A 106 -4.01 9.58 -15.81
N TRP A 107 -3.78 8.87 -16.92
CA TRP A 107 -4.76 8.70 -17.99
C TRP A 107 -6.18 8.28 -17.54
N PRO A 108 -6.35 7.42 -16.52
CA PRO A 108 -7.68 7.09 -16.00
C PRO A 108 -8.44 8.29 -15.42
N THR A 109 -7.75 9.29 -14.88
CA THR A 109 -8.36 10.53 -14.35
C THR A 109 -8.94 11.38 -15.48
N LEU A 110 -8.21 11.51 -16.59
CA LEU A 110 -8.70 12.20 -17.79
C LEU A 110 -9.89 11.46 -18.40
N ALA A 111 -9.84 10.13 -18.50
CA ALA A 111 -10.95 9.32 -18.99
C ALA A 111 -12.20 9.47 -18.10
N ARG A 112 -12.04 9.40 -16.78
CA ARG A 112 -13.14 9.62 -15.82
C ARG A 112 -13.79 11.01 -16.00
N ASN A 113 -12.99 12.06 -16.11
CA ASN A 113 -13.52 13.41 -16.30
C ASN A 113 -14.16 13.59 -17.67
N GLY A 114 -13.61 12.97 -18.71
CA GLY A 114 -14.23 12.92 -20.04
C GLY A 114 -15.61 12.27 -20.01
N CYS A 115 -15.78 11.20 -19.24
CA CYS A 115 -17.09 10.56 -19.03
C CYS A 115 -18.09 11.53 -18.37
N PHE A 116 -17.70 12.22 -17.28
CA PHE A 116 -18.61 13.16 -16.61
C PHE A 116 -18.87 14.43 -17.44
N ALA A 117 -17.90 14.92 -18.18
CA ALA A 117 -18.06 16.06 -19.09
C ALA A 117 -19.07 15.74 -20.20
N ALA A 118 -19.07 14.52 -20.72
CA ALA A 118 -20.04 14.06 -21.70
C ALA A 118 -21.47 14.01 -21.14
N LEU A 119 -21.63 13.55 -19.89
CA LEU A 119 -22.91 13.61 -19.18
C LEU A 119 -23.35 15.06 -18.93
N ALA A 120 -22.43 15.96 -18.59
CA ALA A 120 -22.73 17.38 -18.44
C ALA A 120 -23.17 18.00 -19.78
N GLY A 121 -22.49 17.68 -20.89
CA GLY A 121 -22.90 18.09 -22.23
C GLY A 121 -24.30 17.58 -22.60
N LEU A 122 -24.63 16.34 -22.23
CA LEU A 122 -25.96 15.76 -22.47
C LEU A 122 -27.06 16.55 -21.75
N VAL A 123 -26.80 17.01 -20.53
CA VAL A 123 -27.73 17.84 -19.76
C VAL A 123 -27.76 19.28 -20.28
N ALA A 124 -26.62 19.88 -20.63
CA ALA A 124 -26.54 21.27 -21.11
C ALA A 124 -27.24 21.47 -22.46
N LEU A 125 -27.21 20.46 -23.32
CA LEU A 125 -27.80 20.48 -24.66
C LEU A 125 -29.21 19.87 -24.70
N ASP A 126 -29.82 19.57 -23.55
CA ASP A 126 -31.12 18.88 -23.43
C ASP A 126 -31.23 17.62 -24.30
N GLY A 127 -30.14 16.84 -24.36
CA GLY A 127 -30.10 15.61 -25.14
C GLY A 127 -29.88 15.77 -26.64
N ARG A 128 -29.70 17.01 -27.16
CA ARG A 128 -29.23 17.21 -28.54
C ARG A 128 -27.85 16.58 -28.68
N PHE A 129 -27.61 15.86 -29.78
CA PHE A 129 -26.42 14.99 -29.98
C PHE A 129 -26.30 13.82 -28.98
N GLY A 130 -27.42 13.37 -28.39
CA GLY A 130 -27.42 12.36 -27.33
C GLY A 130 -26.68 11.08 -27.69
N TRP A 131 -26.77 10.59 -28.93
CA TRP A 131 -26.04 9.38 -29.36
C TRP A 131 -24.52 9.58 -29.35
N ALA A 132 -24.01 10.72 -29.79
CA ALA A 132 -22.57 11.00 -29.83
C ALA A 132 -21.98 11.20 -28.42
N LEU A 133 -22.73 11.89 -27.55
CA LEU A 133 -22.31 12.11 -26.17
C LEU A 133 -22.37 10.82 -25.33
N THR A 134 -23.36 9.96 -25.57
CA THR A 134 -23.46 8.67 -24.88
C THR A 134 -22.40 7.68 -25.35
N THR A 135 -22.10 7.60 -26.66
CA THR A 135 -20.99 6.75 -27.15
C THR A 135 -19.64 7.23 -26.62
N PHE A 136 -19.41 8.53 -26.58
CA PHE A 136 -18.20 9.10 -25.99
C PHE A 136 -18.10 8.80 -24.49
N ALA A 137 -19.19 8.99 -23.72
CA ALA A 137 -19.24 8.67 -22.30
C ALA A 137 -18.92 7.18 -22.03
N VAL A 138 -19.52 6.27 -22.80
CA VAL A 138 -19.29 4.83 -22.69
C VAL A 138 -17.84 4.48 -23.02
N THR A 139 -17.27 5.07 -24.07
CA THR A 139 -15.87 4.84 -24.46
C THR A 139 -14.92 5.27 -23.34
N MET A 140 -15.14 6.47 -22.78
CA MET A 140 -14.37 6.98 -21.65
C MET A 140 -14.53 6.13 -20.39
N LEU A 141 -15.74 5.62 -20.12
CA LEU A 141 -16.00 4.70 -19.01
C LEU A 141 -15.25 3.37 -19.17
N VAL A 142 -15.20 2.83 -20.38
CA VAL A 142 -14.44 1.60 -20.69
C VAL A 142 -12.94 1.83 -20.52
N LEU A 143 -12.40 2.97 -20.96
CA LEU A 143 -10.99 3.33 -20.74
C LEU A 143 -10.66 3.53 -19.26
N TRP A 144 -11.61 4.06 -18.48
CA TRP A 144 -11.46 4.23 -17.04
C TRP A 144 -11.46 2.89 -16.29
N LEU A 145 -12.41 1.98 -16.56
CA LEU A 145 -12.60 0.74 -15.79
C LEU A 145 -11.88 -0.49 -16.38
N GLY A 146 -11.62 -0.49 -17.69
CA GLY A 146 -11.11 -1.63 -18.45
C GLY A 146 -9.80 -2.20 -17.91
N PRO A 147 -8.75 -1.41 -17.67
CA PRO A 147 -7.46 -1.91 -17.17
C PRO A 147 -7.54 -2.58 -15.80
N ALA A 148 -8.41 -2.10 -14.91
CA ALA A 148 -8.60 -2.68 -13.58
C ALA A 148 -9.44 -3.97 -13.64
N ALA A 149 -10.47 -4.00 -14.49
CA ALA A 149 -11.30 -5.19 -14.71
C ALA A 149 -10.50 -6.31 -15.38
N ARG A 150 -9.62 -5.97 -16.34
CA ARG A 150 -8.76 -6.93 -17.06
C ARG A 150 -7.73 -7.58 -16.12
N ARG A 151 -7.11 -6.80 -15.23
CA ARG A 151 -6.19 -7.33 -14.19
C ARG A 151 -6.87 -8.28 -13.21
N ARG A 152 -8.08 -7.95 -12.74
CA ARG A 152 -8.88 -8.84 -11.86
C ARG A 152 -9.36 -10.12 -12.54
N ARG A 153 -9.55 -10.09 -13.86
CA ARG A 153 -9.95 -11.28 -14.64
C ARG A 153 -8.74 -12.19 -14.92
N ALA A 154 -7.58 -11.61 -15.25
CA ALA A 154 -6.35 -12.36 -15.45
C ALA A 154 -5.90 -13.11 -14.18
N SER A 155 -6.12 -12.56 -12.99
CA SER A 155 -5.81 -13.23 -11.72
C SER A 155 -6.76 -14.39 -11.35
N ARG A 156 -7.87 -14.59 -12.09
CA ARG A 156 -8.92 -15.59 -11.78
C ARG A 156 -8.90 -16.85 -12.67
N THR A 157 -8.05 -16.92 -13.69
CA THR A 157 -8.17 -17.94 -14.75
C THR A 157 -6.91 -18.76 -15.02
N GLY A 158 -5.93 -18.79 -14.11
CA GLY A 158 -4.73 -19.62 -14.26
C GLY A 158 -4.85 -20.98 -13.58
N ASP A 159 -4.27 -22.01 -14.21
CA ASP A 159 -3.93 -23.25 -13.51
C ASP A 159 -3.02 -22.94 -12.32
N ALA A 160 -3.16 -23.71 -11.24
CA ALA A 160 -2.27 -23.57 -10.10
C ALA A 160 -0.84 -23.95 -10.51
N ALA A 161 0.12 -23.08 -10.22
CA ALA A 161 1.51 -23.37 -10.53
C ALA A 161 1.98 -24.58 -9.71
N GLY A 162 2.73 -25.48 -10.35
CA GLY A 162 3.29 -26.64 -9.68
C GLY A 162 4.09 -26.23 -8.44
N LEU A 163 3.90 -26.99 -7.36
CA LEU A 163 4.56 -26.78 -6.07
C LEU A 163 5.25 -28.09 -5.69
N ALA A 164 6.48 -28.01 -5.20
CA ALA A 164 7.20 -29.12 -4.59
C ALA A 164 8.09 -28.56 -3.47
N LEU A 165 7.60 -28.59 -2.24
CA LEU A 165 8.28 -27.99 -1.09
C LEU A 165 8.48 -29.02 0.04
N PRO A 166 9.64 -29.04 0.70
CA PRO A 166 9.86 -29.89 1.86
C PRO A 166 9.08 -29.36 3.07
N ASP A 167 8.56 -30.27 3.89
CA ASP A 167 8.19 -29.99 5.27
C ASP A 167 9.42 -30.05 6.19
N ARG A 168 9.20 -29.87 7.49
CA ARG A 168 10.26 -29.90 8.51
C ARG A 168 10.99 -31.24 8.62
N ALA A 169 10.32 -32.34 8.30
CA ALA A 169 10.92 -33.66 8.32
C ALA A 169 11.70 -33.96 7.02
N GLY A 170 11.78 -32.99 6.11
CA GLY A 170 12.39 -33.15 4.78
C GLY A 170 11.50 -33.89 3.79
N ARG A 171 10.23 -34.17 4.15
CA ARG A 171 9.28 -34.82 3.26
C ARG A 171 8.79 -33.79 2.25
N VAL A 172 8.94 -34.08 0.96
CA VAL A 172 8.49 -33.19 -0.10
C VAL A 172 7.00 -33.33 -0.33
N TRP A 173 6.28 -32.22 -0.22
CA TRP A 173 4.87 -32.10 -0.53
C TRP A 173 4.70 -31.44 -1.90
N THR A 174 3.96 -32.11 -2.78
CA THR A 174 3.56 -31.56 -4.07
C THR A 174 2.13 -31.06 -4.05
N LEU A 175 1.78 -30.22 -5.02
CA LEU A 175 0.40 -29.77 -5.21
C LEU A 175 -0.59 -30.95 -5.27
N ASP A 176 -0.23 -32.03 -5.95
CA ASP A 176 -1.05 -33.24 -6.08
C ASP A 176 -1.27 -33.93 -4.73
N THR A 177 -0.21 -34.08 -3.91
CA THR A 177 -0.31 -34.70 -2.58
C THR A 177 -1.14 -33.86 -1.61
N LEU A 178 -1.10 -32.52 -1.71
CA LEU A 178 -1.92 -31.63 -0.90
C LEU A 178 -3.41 -31.67 -1.28
N GLN A 179 -3.71 -32.07 -2.53
CA GLN A 179 -5.05 -32.16 -3.10
C GLN A 179 -5.60 -33.59 -3.20
N GLU A 180 -4.87 -34.60 -2.72
CA GLU A 180 -5.18 -36.03 -2.90
C GLU A 180 -6.61 -36.40 -2.44
N ASN A 181 -7.09 -35.76 -1.37
CA ASN A 181 -8.43 -35.98 -0.83
C ASN A 181 -9.55 -35.21 -1.57
N ARG A 182 -9.25 -34.56 -2.69
CA ARG A 182 -10.16 -33.71 -3.49
C ARG A 182 -10.86 -32.60 -2.69
N ARG A 183 -10.22 -32.11 -1.65
CA ARG A 183 -10.68 -30.96 -0.86
C ARG A 183 -10.13 -29.66 -1.47
N PRO A 184 -10.84 -28.53 -1.31
CA PRO A 184 -10.25 -27.23 -1.56
C PRO A 184 -8.95 -27.07 -0.77
N LEU A 185 -7.94 -26.48 -1.41
CA LEU A 185 -6.62 -26.24 -0.84
C LEU A 185 -6.41 -24.74 -0.64
N VAL A 186 -6.10 -24.31 0.58
CA VAL A 186 -5.68 -22.94 0.88
C VAL A 186 -4.19 -22.93 1.18
N LEU A 187 -3.42 -22.28 0.32
CA LEU A 187 -2.00 -22.00 0.56
C LEU A 187 -1.88 -20.65 1.27
N VAL A 188 -1.42 -20.65 2.52
CA VAL A 188 -1.18 -19.42 3.30
C VAL A 188 0.31 -19.11 3.25
N PHE A 189 0.67 -17.97 2.69
CA PHE A 189 2.04 -17.50 2.53
C PHE A 189 2.44 -16.60 3.70
N SER A 190 3.50 -17.01 4.40
CA SER A 190 4.07 -16.36 5.56
C SER A 190 5.58 -16.18 5.38
N GLN A 191 6.20 -15.32 6.18
CA GLN A 191 7.65 -15.18 6.20
C GLN A 191 8.14 -14.90 7.62
N PRO A 192 9.39 -15.28 7.96
CA PRO A 192 9.95 -14.95 9.26
C PRO A 192 10.01 -13.43 9.45
N GLY A 193 9.76 -12.97 10.68
CA GLY A 193 9.81 -11.53 11.01
C GLY A 193 8.56 -10.73 10.59
N CYS A 194 7.53 -11.38 10.05
CA CYS A 194 6.24 -10.75 9.75
C CYS A 194 5.29 -10.83 10.96
N GLY A 195 5.13 -9.73 11.70
CA GLY A 195 4.27 -9.69 12.90
C GLY A 195 2.79 -10.02 12.62
N ALA A 196 2.26 -9.57 11.48
CA ALA A 196 0.90 -9.91 11.06
C ALA A 196 0.75 -11.40 10.68
N CYS A 197 1.84 -12.04 10.24
CA CYS A 197 1.86 -13.47 9.96
C CYS A 197 1.90 -14.25 11.26
N ASP A 198 2.72 -13.84 12.23
CA ASP A 198 2.84 -14.47 13.54
C ASP A 198 1.52 -14.43 14.31
N ALA A 199 0.79 -13.31 14.24
CA ALA A 199 -0.54 -13.18 14.82
C ALA A 199 -1.57 -14.14 14.20
N LEU A 200 -1.37 -14.57 12.95
CA LEU A 200 -2.26 -15.46 12.22
C LEU A 200 -1.95 -16.94 12.46
N LEU A 201 -0.74 -17.30 12.92
CA LEU A 201 -0.31 -18.70 13.08
C LEU A 201 -1.21 -19.54 14.02
N PRO A 202 -1.70 -19.03 15.17
CA PRO A 202 -2.62 -19.79 16.01
C PRO A 202 -3.92 -20.15 15.28
N GLU A 203 -4.44 -19.24 14.45
CA GLU A 203 -5.62 -19.52 13.63
C GLU A 203 -5.31 -20.54 12.53
N VAL A 204 -4.14 -20.45 11.89
CA VAL A 204 -3.70 -21.44 10.88
C VAL A 204 -3.59 -22.83 11.48
N ALA A 205 -3.00 -22.97 12.68
CA ALA A 205 -2.93 -24.24 13.39
C ALA A 205 -4.34 -24.78 13.69
N ARG A 206 -5.23 -23.94 14.23
CA ARG A 206 -6.63 -24.31 14.49
C ARG A 206 -7.35 -24.75 13.23
N TRP A 207 -7.18 -24.06 12.10
CA TRP A 207 -7.78 -24.45 10.83
C TRP A 207 -7.25 -25.80 10.32
N GLN A 208 -5.97 -26.08 10.49
CA GLN A 208 -5.38 -27.37 10.13
C GLN A 208 -5.98 -28.52 10.92
N ASP A 209 -6.21 -28.31 12.22
CA ASP A 209 -6.78 -29.32 13.11
C ASP A 209 -8.29 -29.49 12.93
N GLU A 210 -9.06 -28.40 12.94
CA GLU A 210 -10.53 -28.43 12.95
C GLU A 210 -11.14 -28.61 11.55
N LEU A 211 -10.49 -28.11 10.50
CA LEU A 211 -11.06 -28.07 9.15
C LEU A 211 -10.45 -29.10 8.19
N GLY A 212 -9.50 -29.92 8.63
CA GLY A 212 -8.79 -30.89 7.78
C GLY A 212 -9.70 -31.89 7.03
N GLY A 213 -10.93 -32.10 7.52
CA GLY A 213 -11.95 -32.91 6.83
C GLY A 213 -12.68 -32.21 5.69
N SER A 214 -12.63 -30.88 5.60
CA SER A 214 -13.39 -30.05 4.65
C SER A 214 -12.50 -29.23 3.71
N VAL A 215 -11.39 -28.69 4.21
CA VAL A 215 -10.41 -27.88 3.47
C VAL A 215 -9.00 -28.25 3.92
N THR A 216 -8.08 -28.40 2.98
CA THR A 216 -6.65 -28.54 3.31
C THR A 216 -6.04 -27.14 3.45
N VAL A 217 -5.44 -26.82 4.59
CA VAL A 217 -4.73 -25.54 4.79
C VAL A 217 -3.24 -25.83 4.95
N ALA A 218 -2.40 -25.28 4.07
CA ALA A 218 -0.95 -25.44 4.13
C ALA A 218 -0.28 -24.07 4.30
N LEU A 219 0.59 -23.95 5.30
CA LEU A 219 1.42 -22.76 5.47
C LEU A 219 2.69 -22.89 4.61
N ILE A 220 2.95 -21.94 3.74
CA ILE A 220 4.22 -21.80 3.01
C ILE A 220 5.02 -20.69 3.68
N ASN A 221 6.18 -21.03 4.22
CA ASN A 221 7.05 -20.11 4.94
C ASN A 221 8.28 -19.76 4.08
N GLY A 222 8.50 -18.46 3.86
CA GLY A 222 9.60 -17.92 3.04
C GLY A 222 10.96 -17.90 3.73
N GLY A 223 11.19 -18.72 4.76
CA GLY A 223 12.45 -18.81 5.49
C GLY A 223 12.51 -20.06 6.39
N PRO A 224 13.55 -20.20 7.22
CA PRO A 224 13.84 -21.45 7.91
C PRO A 224 12.73 -21.86 8.87
N ALA A 225 12.48 -23.17 8.96
CA ALA A 225 11.36 -23.74 9.72
C ALA A 225 11.39 -23.37 11.21
N GLY A 226 10.22 -22.99 11.75
CA GLY A 226 10.10 -22.48 13.12
C GLY A 226 9.27 -23.31 14.10
N HIS A 227 8.78 -24.50 13.72
CA HIS A 227 7.90 -25.34 14.55
C HIS A 227 6.60 -24.66 15.02
N ARG A 228 5.93 -23.88 14.14
CA ARG A 228 4.80 -23.01 14.53
C ARG A 228 3.39 -23.55 14.22
N VAL A 229 3.25 -24.45 13.25
CA VAL A 229 1.97 -25.07 12.83
C VAL A 229 2.15 -26.53 12.37
N PRO A 230 1.13 -27.41 12.40
CA PRO A 230 1.24 -28.81 11.96
C PRO A 230 1.78 -29.02 10.53
N LEU A 231 1.19 -28.36 9.51
CA LEU A 231 1.60 -28.45 8.11
C LEU A 231 2.26 -27.13 7.67
N GLU A 232 3.58 -27.09 7.79
CA GLU A 232 4.45 -25.99 7.35
C GLU A 232 5.41 -26.49 6.26
N LEU A 233 5.36 -25.84 5.10
CA LEU A 233 6.21 -26.07 3.94
C LEU A 233 7.23 -24.94 3.82
N ILE A 234 8.47 -25.30 3.52
CA ILE A 234 9.61 -24.38 3.53
C ILE A 234 9.95 -23.97 2.10
N ASP A 235 9.92 -22.67 1.82
CA ASP A 235 10.31 -22.08 0.52
C ASP A 235 11.28 -20.91 0.71
N GLU A 236 12.51 -21.23 1.11
CA GLU A 236 13.58 -20.24 1.30
C GLU A 236 13.92 -19.47 0.02
N THR A 237 13.79 -20.12 -1.14
CA THR A 237 14.04 -19.49 -2.45
C THR A 237 12.92 -18.53 -2.87
N ARG A 238 11.76 -18.62 -2.20
CA ARG A 238 10.53 -17.90 -2.52
C ARG A 238 10.03 -18.14 -3.94
N ALA A 239 10.39 -19.26 -4.55
CA ALA A 239 9.99 -19.62 -5.91
C ALA A 239 8.46 -19.77 -6.02
N SER A 240 7.83 -20.32 -4.98
CA SER A 240 6.37 -20.45 -4.89
C SER A 240 5.70 -19.11 -4.67
N PHE A 241 6.31 -18.19 -3.91
CA PHE A 241 5.80 -16.83 -3.77
C PHE A 241 5.77 -16.13 -5.13
N ALA A 242 6.84 -16.25 -5.92
CA ALA A 242 6.91 -15.70 -7.27
C ALA A 242 5.88 -16.35 -8.22
N ALA A 243 5.82 -17.69 -8.26
CA ALA A 243 4.88 -18.43 -9.09
C ALA A 243 3.41 -18.11 -8.75
N TYR A 244 3.14 -17.84 -7.47
CA TYR A 244 1.83 -17.46 -7.01
C TYR A 244 1.58 -15.92 -7.01
N GLY A 245 2.55 -15.10 -7.42
CA GLY A 245 2.40 -13.64 -7.47
C GLY A 245 2.21 -12.99 -6.09
N ILE A 246 2.79 -13.59 -5.05
CA ILE A 246 2.69 -13.16 -3.66
C ILE A 246 3.81 -12.18 -3.34
N THR A 247 3.44 -10.91 -3.22
CA THR A 247 4.39 -9.79 -2.99
C THR A 247 4.33 -9.22 -1.57
N ALA A 248 3.41 -9.73 -0.73
CA ALA A 248 3.25 -9.33 0.66
C ALA A 248 2.71 -10.51 1.47
N THR A 249 3.02 -10.56 2.77
CA THR A 249 2.52 -11.57 3.70
C THR A 249 1.86 -10.90 4.91
N PRO A 250 0.87 -11.53 5.56
CA PRO A 250 0.29 -12.81 5.17
C PRO A 250 -0.60 -12.65 3.94
N SER A 251 -0.53 -13.60 3.02
CA SER A 251 -1.44 -13.72 1.87
C SER A 251 -1.92 -15.16 1.77
N ALA A 252 -3.07 -15.40 1.15
CA ALA A 252 -3.53 -16.76 0.90
C ALA A 252 -4.07 -16.93 -0.51
N VAL A 253 -3.91 -18.13 -1.07
CA VAL A 253 -4.47 -18.52 -2.37
C VAL A 253 -5.36 -19.72 -2.19
N LEU A 254 -6.59 -19.63 -2.69
CA LEU A 254 -7.53 -20.75 -2.76
C LEU A 254 -7.36 -21.49 -4.09
N ILE A 255 -7.17 -22.79 -4.00
CA ILE A 255 -7.07 -23.73 -5.11
C ILE A 255 -8.20 -24.74 -4.98
N ASP A 256 -8.95 -24.94 -6.06
CA ASP A 256 -9.99 -25.96 -6.14
C ASP A 256 -9.92 -26.65 -7.51
N GLY A 257 -9.95 -27.98 -7.51
CA GLY A 257 -9.79 -28.77 -8.73
C GLY A 257 -8.53 -28.44 -9.55
N GLY A 258 -7.42 -28.04 -8.89
CA GLY A 258 -6.15 -27.69 -9.54
C GLY A 258 -6.10 -26.28 -10.13
N ARG A 259 -7.14 -25.46 -9.90
CA ARG A 259 -7.26 -24.10 -10.44
C ARG A 259 -7.23 -23.08 -9.33
N ARG A 260 -6.63 -21.92 -9.62
CA ARG A 260 -6.59 -20.78 -8.69
C ARG A 260 -7.95 -20.07 -8.71
N VAL A 261 -8.68 -20.13 -7.60
CA VAL A 261 -10.05 -19.60 -7.49
C VAL A 261 -10.04 -18.18 -6.96
N ASP A 262 -9.24 -17.91 -5.93
CA ASP A 262 -9.23 -16.62 -5.24
C ASP A 262 -7.90 -16.34 -4.53
N THR A 263 -7.65 -15.08 -4.16
CA THR A 263 -6.45 -14.67 -3.43
C THR A 263 -6.81 -13.59 -2.41
N ALA A 264 -6.36 -13.76 -1.17
CA ALA A 264 -6.57 -12.84 -0.06
C ALA A 264 -5.23 -12.28 0.45
N ARG A 265 -5.28 -11.06 1.03
CA ARG A 265 -4.13 -10.39 1.64
C ARG A 265 -4.52 -9.84 3.00
N GLY A 266 -3.69 -10.09 4.01
CA GLY A 266 -3.95 -9.72 5.41
C GLY A 266 -4.83 -10.73 6.15
N ALA A 267 -4.68 -10.78 7.48
CA ALA A 267 -5.29 -11.79 8.35
C ALA A 267 -6.82 -11.91 8.18
N GLY A 268 -7.57 -10.80 8.27
CA GLY A 268 -9.03 -10.84 8.17
C GLY A 268 -9.56 -11.39 6.84
N ALA A 269 -8.96 -10.99 5.72
CA ALA A 269 -9.36 -11.49 4.41
C ALA A 269 -9.00 -12.98 4.21
N ILE A 270 -7.93 -13.46 4.88
CA ILE A 270 -7.54 -14.87 4.86
C ILE A 270 -8.55 -15.70 5.65
N ALA A 271 -8.98 -15.24 6.83
CA ALA A 271 -10.01 -15.91 7.62
C ALA A 271 -11.32 -16.06 6.82
N GLU A 272 -11.81 -14.99 6.18
CA GLU A 272 -12.99 -15.03 5.32
C GLU A 272 -12.83 -15.99 4.12
N LEU A 273 -11.62 -16.09 3.56
CA LEU A 273 -11.32 -17.00 2.44
C LEU A 273 -11.33 -18.47 2.89
N VAL A 274 -10.76 -18.78 4.06
CA VAL A 274 -10.77 -20.14 4.64
C VAL A 274 -12.18 -20.57 5.01
N GLU A 275 -12.97 -19.70 5.65
CA GLU A 275 -14.37 -20.01 5.98
C GLU A 275 -15.21 -20.29 4.74
N ARG A 276 -15.02 -19.52 3.66
CA ARG A 276 -15.71 -19.79 2.38
C ARG A 276 -15.29 -21.11 1.77
N ALA A 277 -14.01 -21.46 1.85
CA ALA A 277 -13.48 -22.71 1.32
C ALA A 277 -13.97 -23.94 2.12
N ALA A 278 -14.18 -23.79 3.43
CA ALA A 278 -14.65 -24.84 4.32
C ALA A 278 -16.16 -25.12 4.22
N ARG A 279 -16.95 -24.19 3.65
CA ARG A 279 -18.38 -24.41 3.43
C ARG A 279 -18.57 -25.49 2.36
N PRO A 280 -19.37 -26.55 2.62
CA PRO A 280 -19.63 -27.56 1.62
C PRO A 280 -20.21 -26.90 0.37
N THR A 281 -19.67 -27.25 -0.80
CA THR A 281 -20.21 -26.91 -2.12
C THR A 281 -21.50 -27.69 -2.40
N GLY A 282 -22.42 -27.67 -1.43
CA GLY A 282 -23.79 -28.16 -1.52
C GLY A 282 -24.76 -27.05 -1.90
N LEU A 283 -24.42 -26.23 -2.91
CA LEU A 283 -25.39 -25.34 -3.54
C LEU A 283 -25.48 -25.70 -5.01
N THR A 284 -26.28 -26.74 -5.23
CA THR A 284 -26.91 -27.04 -6.51
C THR A 284 -27.46 -25.76 -7.14
N ARG A 285 -27.44 -25.75 -8.47
CA ARG A 285 -27.94 -24.77 -9.46
C ARG A 285 -29.31 -24.10 -9.17
N ARG A 286 -30.01 -24.46 -8.08
CA ARG A 286 -31.30 -23.92 -7.62
C ARG A 286 -31.20 -22.70 -6.68
N GLY A 287 -30.04 -22.41 -6.07
CA GLY A 287 -29.90 -21.25 -5.17
C GLY A 287 -29.81 -19.89 -5.86
N LEU A 288 -29.36 -19.85 -7.12
CA LEU A 288 -29.16 -18.61 -7.88
C LEU A 288 -30.46 -17.89 -8.31
N LEU A 289 -31.62 -18.52 -8.13
CA LEU A 289 -32.92 -17.92 -8.49
C LEU A 289 -33.67 -17.29 -7.31
N ARG A 290 -33.13 -17.32 -6.08
CA ARG A 290 -33.75 -16.66 -4.90
C ARG A 290 -33.05 -15.37 -4.44
N GLY A 291 -31.86 -15.07 -4.95
CA GLY A 291 -31.12 -13.84 -4.61
C GLY A 291 -31.50 -12.60 -5.44
N ALA A 292 -32.44 -12.73 -6.39
CA ALA A 292 -32.77 -11.67 -7.35
C ALA A 292 -33.89 -10.71 -6.88
N SER A 293 -34.35 -10.77 -5.63
CA SER A 293 -35.54 -10.02 -5.20
C SER A 293 -35.44 -9.28 -3.86
N VAL A 294 -34.24 -8.98 -3.36
CA VAL A 294 -34.09 -8.03 -2.22
C VAL A 294 -33.00 -7.01 -2.52
N GLY A 295 -33.20 -6.26 -3.60
CA GLY A 295 -32.58 -4.95 -3.79
C GLY A 295 -33.65 -3.91 -3.56
N LEU A 296 -33.53 -3.13 -2.46
CA LEU A 296 -34.12 -1.81 -2.20
C LEU A 296 -34.26 -1.65 -0.68
N LEU A 297 -33.40 -0.84 -0.04
CA LEU A 297 -33.73 0.18 0.98
C LEU A 297 -32.43 0.88 1.47
N PRO A 298 -32.50 2.17 1.86
CA PRO A 298 -31.36 3.09 1.90
C PRO A 298 -30.62 3.11 3.24
N ALA A 299 -29.30 3.32 3.18
CA ALA A 299 -28.46 3.61 4.34
C ALA A 299 -28.68 5.06 4.80
N VAL A 300 -29.34 5.23 5.95
CA VAL A 300 -29.32 6.44 6.76
C VAL A 300 -28.93 6.03 8.18
N ALA A 301 -28.13 6.88 8.84
CA ALA A 301 -27.68 6.84 10.23
C ALA A 301 -26.24 6.32 10.45
N ALA A 302 -25.31 7.27 10.54
CA ALA A 302 -24.27 7.28 11.57
C ALA A 302 -23.75 8.72 11.72
N THR A 303 -24.32 9.45 12.67
CA THR A 303 -23.75 10.68 13.23
C THR A 303 -23.37 10.44 14.68
N ALA A 304 -22.28 11.10 15.10
CA ALA A 304 -21.80 11.36 16.46
C ALA A 304 -20.76 10.41 17.07
N ALA A 305 -19.51 10.88 17.06
CA ALA A 305 -18.52 10.93 18.15
C ALA A 305 -17.17 11.31 17.49
N ALA A 306 -16.34 12.25 17.95
CA ALA A 306 -16.25 12.99 19.19
C ALA A 306 -15.59 14.35 18.90
N CYS A 307 -15.95 15.38 19.67
CA CYS A 307 -15.12 16.56 19.83
C CYS A 307 -14.13 16.28 20.96
N ASP A 308 -12.85 16.51 20.73
CA ASP A 308 -11.99 17.01 21.80
C ASP A 308 -11.01 18.04 21.25
N LYS A 309 -10.86 19.13 22.01
CA LYS A 309 -10.04 20.29 21.68
C LYS A 309 -8.70 20.16 22.39
N SER A 310 -7.60 20.28 21.66
CA SER A 310 -6.34 20.85 22.17
C SER A 310 -5.43 21.22 21.00
N GLY A 311 -5.04 22.50 20.92
CA GLY A 311 -4.23 23.04 19.83
C GLY A 311 -2.76 22.68 19.97
N LYS A 312 -2.11 22.41 18.83
CA LYS A 312 -0.71 22.72 18.48
C LYS A 312 -0.47 22.43 16.99
N ALA A 313 0.46 23.20 16.43
CA ALA A 313 0.93 23.38 15.05
C ALA A 313 0.65 22.30 13.96
N ASN A 314 0.41 22.80 12.75
CA ASN A 314 -0.05 22.11 11.53
C ASN A 314 0.76 20.88 11.08
N LEU A 315 0.11 19.70 11.07
CA LEU A 315 0.44 18.54 10.24
C LEU A 315 -0.83 17.93 9.60
N PRO A 316 -0.73 17.15 8.49
CA PRO A 316 -1.86 16.49 7.86
C PRO A 316 -2.54 15.48 8.79
N SER A 317 -3.88 15.46 8.81
CA SER A 317 -4.75 14.69 9.71
C SER A 317 -4.75 13.15 9.51
N ASN A 318 -3.72 12.58 8.90
CA ASN A 318 -3.44 11.14 8.96
C ASN A 318 -1.95 10.78 9.04
N VAL A 319 -1.07 11.77 9.23
CA VAL A 319 0.34 11.53 9.53
C VAL A 319 0.50 11.86 11.01
N ASP A 320 0.62 10.82 11.82
CA ASP A 320 1.19 10.97 13.15
C ASP A 320 2.67 11.29 12.94
N ALA A 321 2.97 12.59 12.95
CA ALA A 321 4.33 13.05 12.80
C ALA A 321 4.61 14.20 13.75
N PHE A 322 5.76 14.07 14.40
CA PHE A 322 6.21 15.01 15.40
C PHE A 322 7.71 14.87 15.53
N GLU A 323 8.32 15.97 15.96
CA GLU A 323 9.75 16.04 16.17
C GLU A 323 10.09 15.43 17.54
N VAL A 324 11.15 14.63 17.56
CA VAL A 324 11.71 13.97 18.72
C VAL A 324 13.21 14.25 18.71
N ASP A 325 13.64 15.20 19.55
CA ASP A 325 15.05 15.57 19.76
C ASP A 325 15.82 15.84 18.45
N GLY A 326 15.26 16.70 17.58
CA GLY A 326 15.88 17.08 16.30
C GLY A 326 15.68 16.09 15.15
N ALA A 327 15.00 14.97 15.38
CA ALA A 327 14.61 14.01 14.34
C ALA A 327 13.08 13.95 14.19
N TRP A 328 12.61 13.57 13.01
CA TRP A 328 11.19 13.49 12.69
C TRP A 328 10.71 12.05 12.67
N LEU A 329 9.77 11.71 13.55
CA LEU A 329 9.02 10.47 13.46
C LEU A 329 7.88 10.67 12.46
N CYS A 330 7.80 9.81 11.44
CA CYS A 330 6.82 9.93 10.36
C CYS A 330 6.15 8.60 10.08
N ASN A 331 4.82 8.59 9.97
CA ASN A 331 4.05 7.46 9.48
C ASN A 331 3.78 7.60 7.97
N GLN A 332 4.62 6.99 7.13
CA GLN A 332 4.54 7.11 5.66
C GLN A 332 5.29 5.96 4.95
N THR A 333 5.32 5.97 3.61
CA THR A 333 6.20 5.07 2.83
C THR A 333 7.66 5.49 2.97
N PHE A 334 8.56 4.54 3.20
CA PHE A 334 10.01 4.77 3.23
C PHE A 334 10.78 3.51 2.78
N ALA A 335 12.05 3.68 2.42
CA ALA A 335 12.96 2.56 2.22
C ALA A 335 13.60 2.14 3.54
N LEU A 336 13.40 0.89 3.95
CA LEU A 336 13.98 0.30 5.13
C LEU A 336 15.28 -0.42 4.75
N CYS A 337 16.39 0.18 5.15
CA CYS A 337 17.73 -0.35 4.91
C CYS A 337 18.34 -1.02 6.15
N THR A 338 17.63 -1.11 7.27
CA THR A 338 18.16 -1.52 8.60
C THR A 338 18.96 -2.82 8.61
N THR A 339 18.69 -3.75 7.67
CA THR A 339 19.41 -5.02 7.50
C THR A 339 19.91 -5.23 6.06
N ALA A 340 20.04 -4.16 5.27
CA ALA A 340 20.31 -4.25 3.83
C ALA A 340 21.79 -4.58 3.54
N PRO A 341 22.05 -5.57 2.66
CA PRO A 341 23.36 -5.74 2.04
C PRO A 341 23.58 -4.68 0.96
N CYS A 342 24.84 -4.32 0.74
CA CYS A 342 25.23 -3.28 -0.20
C CYS A 342 26.41 -3.73 -1.07
N VAL A 343 26.47 -3.14 -2.26
CA VAL A 343 27.61 -3.29 -3.17
C VAL A 343 28.23 -1.92 -3.47
N PRO A 344 29.57 -1.80 -3.56
CA PRO A 344 30.20 -0.55 -3.97
C PRO A 344 29.66 -0.07 -5.32
N SER A 345 29.42 1.23 -5.45
CA SER A 345 29.06 1.83 -6.73
C SER A 345 30.22 1.71 -7.71
N LYS A 346 29.91 1.39 -8.97
CA LYS A 346 30.91 1.32 -10.05
C LYS A 346 31.41 2.71 -10.48
N THR A 347 30.67 3.77 -10.15
CA THR A 347 30.91 5.13 -10.66
C THR A 347 31.38 6.11 -9.59
N ASP A 348 31.14 5.81 -8.31
CA ASP A 348 31.52 6.68 -7.20
C ASP A 348 32.02 5.85 -6.01
N PRO A 349 33.32 5.94 -5.65
CA PRO A 349 33.88 5.18 -4.53
C PRO A 349 33.32 5.59 -3.16
N GLY A 350 32.70 6.77 -3.05
CA GLY A 350 32.03 7.25 -1.84
C GLY A 350 30.61 6.70 -1.65
N ILE A 351 30.10 5.90 -2.59
CA ILE A 351 28.73 5.39 -2.58
C ILE A 351 28.69 3.86 -2.59
N SER A 352 27.81 3.30 -1.77
CA SER A 352 27.40 1.90 -1.80
C SER A 352 25.92 1.82 -2.15
N VAL A 353 25.58 0.99 -3.13
CA VAL A 353 24.20 0.74 -3.56
C VAL A 353 23.63 -0.40 -2.73
N CYS A 354 22.67 -0.07 -1.86
CA CYS A 354 22.07 -1.02 -0.93
C CYS A 354 20.70 -1.50 -1.42
N ASP A 355 20.41 -2.77 -1.14
CA ASP A 355 19.13 -3.41 -1.42
C ASP A 355 18.17 -3.27 -0.24
N CYS A 356 17.31 -2.26 -0.32
CA CYS A 356 16.38 -1.91 0.75
C CYS A 356 14.95 -2.33 0.41
N VAL A 357 14.13 -2.58 1.43
CA VAL A 357 12.72 -2.92 1.25
C VAL A 357 11.84 -1.70 1.46
N VAL A 358 10.81 -1.54 0.64
CA VAL A 358 9.88 -0.41 0.74
C VAL A 358 8.73 -0.80 1.65
N VAL A 359 8.52 -0.03 2.70
CA VAL A 359 7.53 -0.32 3.74
C VAL A 359 6.72 0.93 4.09
N ASN A 360 5.52 0.72 4.61
CA ASN A 360 4.68 1.77 5.17
C ASN A 360 4.65 1.64 6.69
N GLY A 361 4.87 2.75 7.39
CA GLY A 361 4.76 2.77 8.85
C GLY A 361 5.59 3.88 9.47
N TYR A 362 5.78 3.79 10.79
CA TYR A 362 6.60 4.73 11.52
C TYR A 362 8.09 4.53 11.25
N SER A 363 8.74 5.62 10.88
CA SER A 363 10.19 5.70 10.73
C SER A 363 10.72 7.05 11.16
N VAL A 364 11.95 7.08 11.63
CA VAL A 364 12.65 8.30 12.01
C VAL A 364 13.75 8.66 11.01
N GLY A 365 13.97 9.96 10.86
CA GLY A 365 15.01 10.56 10.03
C GLY A 365 15.19 12.02 10.45
N PHE A 366 16.31 12.64 10.10
CA PHE A 366 16.63 14.03 10.40
C PHE A 366 15.98 15.02 9.42
N ARG A 367 15.52 14.55 8.26
CA ARG A 367 14.66 15.33 7.36
C ARG A 367 13.22 15.31 7.83
N ASN A 368 12.51 16.41 7.59
CA ASN A 368 11.07 16.51 7.89
C ASN A 368 10.26 15.50 7.04
N CYS A 369 9.05 15.19 7.50
CA CYS A 369 8.22 14.16 6.85
C CYS A 369 7.85 14.50 5.40
N SER A 370 7.63 15.78 5.08
CA SER A 370 7.36 16.21 3.70
C SER A 370 8.53 15.96 2.75
N ASP A 371 9.77 16.15 3.20
CA ASP A 371 10.97 15.93 2.39
C ASP A 371 11.28 14.45 2.20
N ARG A 372 10.79 13.61 3.12
CA ARG A 372 10.92 12.14 3.10
C ARG A 372 9.73 11.43 2.45
N ALA A 373 8.67 12.15 2.12
CA ALA A 373 7.49 11.57 1.49
C ALA A 373 7.87 10.96 0.13
N GLN A 374 7.24 9.84 -0.20
CA GLN A 374 7.38 9.23 -1.52
C GLN A 374 6.94 10.21 -2.61
N SER A 375 7.64 10.19 -3.75
CA SER A 375 7.26 10.93 -4.95
C SER A 375 7.54 10.06 -6.18
N GLY A 376 6.47 9.54 -6.80
CA GLY A 376 6.59 8.61 -7.92
C GLY A 376 7.32 7.33 -7.53
N ASN A 377 8.44 7.04 -8.21
CA ASN A 377 9.34 5.92 -7.90
C ASN A 377 10.48 6.29 -6.92
N LYS A 378 10.53 7.53 -6.44
CA LYS A 378 11.53 7.96 -5.45
C LYS A 378 10.96 7.85 -4.04
N VAL A 379 11.73 7.27 -3.15
CA VAL A 379 11.47 7.23 -1.70
C VAL A 379 12.74 7.65 -0.98
N ARG A 380 12.63 8.06 0.28
CA ARG A 380 13.81 8.20 1.14
C ARG A 380 13.93 7.02 2.08
N SER A 381 15.17 6.63 2.35
CA SER A 381 15.44 5.68 3.39
C SER A 381 15.31 6.31 4.77
N ALA A 382 14.89 5.51 5.74
CA ALA A 382 14.71 5.97 7.11
C ALA A 382 14.94 4.84 8.10
N PHE A 383 15.19 5.21 9.36
CA PHE A 383 15.38 4.23 10.42
C PHE A 383 14.04 3.77 10.98
N SER A 384 13.84 2.46 11.05
CA SER A 384 12.71 1.84 11.74
C SER A 384 13.11 0.43 12.16
N THR A 385 12.47 -0.07 13.20
CA THR A 385 12.63 -1.46 13.64
C THR A 385 11.54 -2.39 13.11
N VAL A 386 10.74 -1.96 12.12
CA VAL A 386 9.59 -2.75 11.64
C VAL A 386 9.95 -4.16 11.16
N ASN A 387 11.18 -4.38 10.64
CA ASN A 387 11.67 -5.69 10.22
C ASN A 387 12.76 -6.28 11.12
N VAL A 388 13.02 -5.69 12.30
CA VAL A 388 13.97 -6.25 13.27
C VAL A 388 13.27 -6.46 14.61
N ASN A 389 13.52 -7.60 15.24
CA ASN A 389 12.90 -7.98 16.51
C ASN A 389 13.98 -8.49 17.49
N ALA A 390 13.56 -8.95 18.67
CA ALA A 390 14.47 -9.39 19.72
C ALA A 390 15.38 -10.58 19.36
N ASN A 391 15.11 -11.29 18.25
CA ASN A 391 15.94 -12.39 17.76
C ASN A 391 17.10 -11.92 16.88
N PHE A 392 17.09 -10.64 16.46
CA PHE A 392 18.24 -10.04 15.83
C PHE A 392 19.26 -9.67 16.91
N GLY A 393 20.54 -9.64 16.52
CA GLY A 393 21.59 -9.06 17.34
C GLY A 393 22.12 -7.78 16.70
N VAL A 394 22.57 -6.86 17.54
CA VAL A 394 23.37 -5.71 17.10
C VAL A 394 24.81 -6.18 16.99
N LEU A 395 25.25 -6.44 15.75
CA LEU A 395 26.62 -6.80 15.43
C LEU A 395 27.48 -5.53 15.41
N THR A 396 28.60 -5.56 16.12
CA THR A 396 29.62 -4.50 16.04
C THR A 396 30.71 -4.96 15.08
N CYS A 397 30.93 -4.19 14.02
CA CYS A 397 32.03 -4.41 13.09
C CYS A 397 33.21 -3.50 13.44
N PRO A 398 34.46 -4.02 13.37
CA PRO A 398 35.65 -3.27 13.76
C PRO A 398 35.94 -2.11 12.80
N SER A 399 36.74 -1.17 13.28
CA SER A 399 37.24 -0.06 12.45
C SER A 399 38.09 -0.57 11.27
N GLY A 400 38.04 0.15 10.15
CA GLY A 400 38.77 -0.20 8.92
C GLY A 400 38.00 -1.11 7.95
N VAL A 401 36.80 -1.54 8.32
CA VAL A 401 35.88 -2.28 7.46
C VAL A 401 34.83 -1.32 6.88
N PRO A 402 34.61 -1.31 5.55
CA PRO A 402 33.63 -0.41 4.93
C PRO A 402 32.19 -0.78 5.30
N TRP A 403 31.38 0.22 5.62
CA TRP A 403 29.95 0.10 5.88
C TRP A 403 29.17 1.23 5.21
N ALA A 404 27.85 1.09 5.07
CA ALA A 404 27.01 2.04 4.34
C ALA A 404 26.05 2.81 5.27
N ASN A 405 26.17 4.14 5.31
CA ASN A 405 25.20 5.00 5.97
C ASN A 405 24.02 5.29 5.04
N CYS A 406 22.88 4.67 5.34
CA CYS A 406 21.65 4.79 4.56
C CYS A 406 20.59 5.68 5.22
N LEU A 407 20.90 6.51 6.22
CA LEU A 407 19.87 7.36 6.82
C LEU A 407 19.56 8.58 5.94
N ASP A 408 18.27 8.83 5.64
CA ASP A 408 17.78 9.96 4.84
C ASP A 408 18.32 10.10 3.40
N VAL A 409 18.87 9.00 2.84
CA VAL A 409 19.34 8.98 1.45
C VAL A 409 18.17 8.78 0.49
N GLU A 410 18.37 9.22 -0.76
CA GLU A 410 17.39 8.97 -1.82
C GLU A 410 17.53 7.54 -2.34
N CYS A 411 16.38 6.91 -2.56
CA CYS A 411 16.27 5.58 -3.11
C CYS A 411 15.32 5.57 -4.31
N GLU A 412 15.62 4.70 -5.24
CA GLU A 412 14.77 4.47 -6.40
C GLU A 412 14.12 3.10 -6.29
N MET A 413 12.80 3.09 -6.26
CA MET A 413 12.01 1.87 -6.28
C MET A 413 12.18 1.19 -7.63
N ASP A 414 12.33 -0.14 -7.59
CA ASP A 414 12.42 -0.93 -8.81
C ASP A 414 11.11 -0.80 -9.60
N PRO A 415 11.14 -0.38 -10.88
CA PRO A 415 9.94 -0.23 -11.71
C PRO A 415 9.12 -1.52 -11.86
N ASN A 416 9.79 -2.67 -11.77
CA ASN A 416 9.20 -4.00 -11.87
C ASN A 416 8.84 -4.58 -10.50
N ASN A 417 9.47 -4.09 -9.42
CA ASN A 417 9.18 -4.50 -8.04
C ASN A 417 9.18 -3.31 -7.06
N PRO A 418 8.07 -2.56 -6.94
CA PRO A 418 8.01 -1.40 -6.05
C PRO A 418 8.16 -1.70 -4.54
N ALA A 419 8.23 -2.99 -4.15
CA ALA A 419 8.49 -3.40 -2.77
C ALA A 419 9.99 -3.38 -2.42
N VAL A 420 10.87 -3.15 -3.38
CA VAL A 420 12.31 -2.96 -3.16
C VAL A 420 12.78 -1.66 -3.77
N ALA A 421 13.84 -1.10 -3.19
CA ALA A 421 14.48 0.10 -3.68
C ALA A 421 16.00 -0.03 -3.62
N LYS A 422 16.66 0.51 -4.64
CA LYS A 422 18.11 0.69 -4.66
C LYS A 422 18.41 2.06 -4.05
N CYS A 423 19.08 2.06 -2.90
CA CYS A 423 19.46 3.26 -2.17
C CYS A 423 20.93 3.58 -2.39
N GLN A 424 21.26 4.84 -2.70
CA GLN A 424 22.64 5.29 -2.83
C GLN A 424 23.13 5.79 -1.46
N CYS A 425 23.73 4.88 -0.70
CA CYS A 425 24.16 5.14 0.67
C CYS A 425 25.63 5.59 0.70
N LEU A 426 25.97 6.44 1.68
CA LEU A 426 27.34 6.92 1.84
C LEU A 426 28.23 5.80 2.38
N THR A 427 29.31 5.48 1.67
CA THR A 427 30.31 4.53 2.14
C THR A 427 31.16 5.20 3.22
N VAL A 428 31.27 4.56 4.37
CA VAL A 428 32.11 4.99 5.49
C VAL A 428 33.16 3.92 5.76
N THR A 429 34.42 4.33 5.81
CA THR A 429 35.59 3.44 5.99
C THR A 429 36.29 3.63 7.32
N THR A 430 35.83 4.60 8.12
CA THR A 430 36.45 5.00 9.38
C THR A 430 35.54 4.70 10.56
N GLY A 431 36.15 4.32 11.68
CA GLY A 431 35.44 4.03 12.92
C GLY A 431 34.73 2.68 12.90
N GLU A 432 34.33 2.25 14.10
CA GLU A 432 33.51 1.06 14.27
C GLU A 432 32.08 1.33 13.77
N SER A 433 31.38 0.26 13.40
CA SER A 433 29.98 0.35 12.98
C SER A 433 29.11 -0.68 13.68
N ARG A 434 27.82 -0.38 13.76
CA ARG A 434 26.79 -1.27 14.30
C ARG A 434 25.72 -1.52 13.26
N THR A 435 25.41 -2.79 13.04
CA THR A 435 24.36 -3.23 12.11
C THR A 435 23.45 -4.25 12.78
N PHE A 436 22.21 -4.32 12.31
CA PHE A 436 21.27 -5.38 12.68
C PHE A 436 21.37 -6.59 11.73
N ALA A 437 22.23 -6.51 10.71
CA ALA A 437 22.47 -7.61 9.77
C ALA A 437 23.61 -8.52 10.24
N GLY A 438 23.99 -9.48 9.39
CA GLY A 438 25.15 -10.34 9.62
C GLY A 438 24.97 -11.44 10.68
N GLY A 439 23.79 -11.59 11.26
CA GLY A 439 23.44 -12.76 12.10
C GLY A 439 24.33 -12.99 13.33
N CYS A 440 24.96 -11.94 13.86
CA CYS A 440 26.01 -12.03 14.89
C CYS A 440 27.31 -12.75 14.47
N GLU A 441 27.53 -12.95 13.17
CA GLU A 441 28.76 -13.52 12.63
C GLU A 441 29.73 -12.40 12.23
N THR A 442 30.80 -12.20 12.99
CA THR A 442 31.80 -11.13 12.74
C THR A 442 32.50 -11.28 11.39
N ALA A 443 32.61 -12.49 10.86
CA ALA A 443 33.13 -12.76 9.51
C ALA A 443 32.32 -12.04 8.41
N THR A 444 31.04 -11.75 8.65
CA THR A 444 30.20 -11.04 7.67
C THR A 444 30.53 -9.56 7.53
N CYS A 445 31.26 -8.98 8.49
CA CYS A 445 31.70 -7.60 8.42
C CYS A 445 32.62 -7.38 7.21
N THR A 446 33.54 -8.31 6.94
CA THR A 446 34.51 -8.17 5.84
C THR A 446 34.00 -8.71 4.51
N SER A 447 33.04 -9.64 4.52
CA SER A 447 32.51 -10.25 3.30
C SER A 447 31.37 -9.47 2.66
N THR A 448 30.64 -8.65 3.42
CA THR A 448 29.49 -7.88 2.93
C THR A 448 29.50 -6.46 3.52
N ILE A 449 29.31 -5.45 2.68
CA ILE A 449 29.07 -4.08 3.15
C ILE A 449 27.63 -4.02 3.63
N TRP A 450 27.43 -3.84 4.93
CA TRP A 450 26.11 -3.71 5.52
C TRP A 450 25.70 -2.25 5.65
N SER A 451 24.39 -2.00 5.52
CA SER A 451 23.83 -0.78 6.09
C SER A 451 24.04 -0.80 7.60
N ALA A 452 24.65 0.26 8.11
CA ALA A 452 25.04 0.38 9.50
C ALA A 452 24.96 1.83 9.97
N ALA A 453 25.26 2.03 11.25
CA ALA A 453 25.43 3.34 11.84
C ALA A 453 26.67 3.33 12.76
N THR A 454 27.09 4.52 13.19
CA THR A 454 28.12 4.69 14.21
C THR A 454 27.68 4.07 15.56
N PRO A 455 28.61 3.79 16.49
CA PRO A 455 28.29 3.05 17.72
C PRO A 455 27.25 3.72 18.63
N ASP A 456 27.12 5.04 18.55
CA ASP A 456 26.10 5.85 19.23
C ASP A 456 24.68 5.63 18.68
N LEU A 457 24.55 4.93 17.56
CA LEU A 457 23.28 4.57 16.91
C LEU A 457 22.34 5.77 16.77
N PRO A 458 22.76 6.83 16.04
CA PRO A 458 21.93 8.01 15.85
C PRO A 458 20.54 7.61 15.31
N ALA A 459 19.51 8.34 15.75
CA ALA A 459 18.09 8.08 15.47
C ALA A 459 17.45 6.92 16.27
N THR A 460 18.20 5.98 16.85
CA THR A 460 17.65 4.86 17.66
C THR A 460 16.95 5.38 18.93
N ALA A 461 17.57 6.32 19.63
CA ALA A 461 17.00 6.94 20.83
C ALA A 461 15.74 7.75 20.50
N GLN A 462 15.78 8.53 19.41
CA GLN A 462 14.67 9.31 18.91
C GLN A 462 13.50 8.42 18.47
N TYR A 463 13.79 7.31 17.76
CA TYR A 463 12.77 6.34 17.38
C TYR A 463 12.11 5.71 18.59
N ARG A 464 12.89 5.21 19.57
CA ARG A 464 12.36 4.64 20.81
C ARG A 464 11.46 5.62 21.55
N LYS A 465 11.94 6.86 21.73
CA LYS A 465 11.22 7.92 22.42
C LYS A 465 9.93 8.27 21.70
N GLY A 466 9.97 8.40 20.37
CA GLY A 466 8.79 8.71 19.57
C GLY A 466 7.75 7.58 19.58
N MET A 467 8.17 6.33 19.39
CA MET A 467 7.30 5.16 19.44
C MET A 467 6.64 4.99 20.83
N ASN A 468 7.35 5.28 21.92
CA ASN A 468 6.78 5.31 23.26
C ASN A 468 5.71 6.39 23.43
N GLN A 469 5.90 7.58 22.85
CA GLN A 469 4.95 8.69 22.94
C GLN A 469 3.60 8.39 22.27
N ILE A 470 3.58 7.52 21.24
CA ILE A 470 2.36 7.06 20.56
C ILE A 470 1.79 5.76 21.13
N GLY A 471 2.30 5.29 22.27
CA GLY A 471 1.81 4.06 22.92
C GLY A 471 2.19 2.78 22.17
N GLN A 472 3.22 2.80 21.32
CA GLN A 472 3.72 1.64 20.58
C GLN A 472 5.18 1.34 20.96
N PRO A 473 5.48 0.94 22.21
CA PRO A 473 6.85 0.72 22.65
C PRO A 473 7.56 -0.34 21.80
N VAL A 474 8.82 -0.07 21.46
CA VAL A 474 9.64 -0.94 20.61
C VAL A 474 10.75 -1.61 21.41
N ASN A 475 10.87 -2.93 21.26
CA ASN A 475 11.96 -3.71 21.81
C ASN A 475 13.11 -3.75 20.81
N PHE A 476 14.28 -3.28 21.22
CA PHE A 476 15.45 -3.32 20.36
C PHE A 476 16.19 -4.64 20.50
N PRO A 477 16.80 -5.12 19.40
CA PRO A 477 17.78 -6.20 19.40
C PRO A 477 18.83 -6.04 20.51
N LYS A 478 19.22 -7.15 21.14
CA LYS A 478 20.34 -7.14 22.10
C LYS A 478 21.65 -7.06 21.31
N THR A 479 22.70 -6.53 21.93
CA THR A 479 24.05 -6.62 21.34
C THR A 479 24.45 -8.09 21.22
N CYS A 480 25.05 -8.46 20.09
CA CYS A 480 25.62 -9.78 19.91
C CYS A 480 26.61 -10.09 21.06
N PRO A 481 26.71 -11.36 21.50
CA PRO A 481 27.76 -11.76 22.42
C PRO A 481 29.11 -11.33 21.86
N ALA A 482 30.02 -10.85 22.72
CA ALA A 482 31.39 -10.60 22.30
C ALA A 482 31.93 -11.90 21.70
N SER A 483 32.46 -11.86 20.48
CA SER A 483 33.16 -13.00 19.90
C SER A 483 34.27 -13.39 20.88
N HIS A 484 34.14 -14.55 21.51
CA HIS A 484 35.25 -15.13 22.24
C HIS A 484 36.42 -15.29 21.24
N PRO A 485 37.63 -14.81 21.60
CA PRO A 485 38.79 -14.85 20.72
C PRO A 485 39.16 -16.26 20.26
#